data_AF-A0A7C4YQL8-F1
#
_entry.id   AF-A0A7C4YQL8-F1
#
_cell.length_a   1.000
_cell.length_b   1.000
_cell.length_c   1.000
_cell.angle_alpha   90.00
_cell.angle_beta   90.00
_cell.angle_gamma   90.00
#
_symmetry.space_group_name_H-M   'P 1'
#
loop_
_entity.id
_entity.type
_entity.pdbx_description
1 polymer ?
#
loop_
_entity_poly.entity_id
_entity_poly.type
_entity_poly.pdbx_seq_one_letter_code
_entity_poly.pdbx_strand_id
1 'polypeptide(L)'
;MDAGVSSRLMALRLYQFIPIAWGRILLQAMGVYCPDEYFLRDRRGQTVKDRFSECELCQQIREIVLVEFGRASTEERDRLLALSAEISAFRQQIKAGAKPADLILGPPIFM
;
A
#
# COMPACT_ATOMS: atom_id res chain seq x y z
N MET A 1 19.85 -14.15 -21.86
CA MET A 1 19.11 -12.87 -21.86
C MET A 1 17.74 -13.13 -21.25
N ASP A 2 17.58 -12.85 -19.96
CA ASP A 2 16.40 -13.20 -19.14
C ASP A 2 15.54 -11.96 -18.80
N ALA A 3 15.51 -10.99 -19.71
CA ALA A 3 14.93 -9.67 -19.45
C ALA A 3 13.40 -9.72 -19.21
N GLY A 4 12.68 -10.69 -19.79
CA GLY A 4 11.22 -10.80 -19.66
C GLY A 4 10.75 -11.29 -18.28
N VAL A 5 11.50 -12.21 -17.66
CA VAL A 5 11.13 -12.82 -16.36
C VAL A 5 11.42 -11.85 -15.20
N SER A 6 12.50 -11.06 -15.31
CA SER A 6 12.80 -9.94 -14.41
C SER A 6 11.71 -8.87 -14.45
N SER A 7 11.35 -8.43 -15.66
CA SER A 7 10.30 -7.43 -15.90
C SER A 7 8.94 -7.85 -15.31
N ARG A 8 8.49 -9.09 -15.55
CA ARG A 8 7.19 -9.56 -15.06
C ARG A 8 7.10 -9.66 -13.54
N LEU A 9 8.18 -10.08 -12.88
CA LEU A 9 8.23 -10.11 -11.41
C LEU A 9 8.21 -8.71 -10.82
N MET A 10 8.99 -7.81 -11.43
CA MET A 10 9.01 -6.42 -11.02
C MET A 10 7.61 -5.81 -11.18
N ALA A 11 6.95 -6.04 -12.32
CA ALA A 11 5.58 -5.57 -12.57
C ALA A 11 4.59 -6.13 -11.54
N LEU A 12 4.66 -7.42 -11.20
CA LEU A 12 3.81 -8.03 -10.19
C LEU A 12 4.05 -7.45 -8.78
N ARG A 13 5.32 -7.18 -8.43
CA ARG A 13 5.67 -6.55 -7.16
C ARG A 13 5.15 -5.11 -7.11
N LEU A 14 5.37 -4.33 -8.16
CA LEU A 14 4.90 -2.95 -8.27
C LEU A 14 3.37 -2.87 -8.19
N TYR A 15 2.67 -3.75 -8.91
CA TYR A 15 1.20 -3.81 -8.89
C TYR A 15 0.64 -4.06 -7.48
N GLN A 16 1.29 -4.90 -6.69
CA GLN A 16 0.89 -5.16 -5.30
C GLN A 16 1.35 -4.06 -4.34
N PHE A 17 2.55 -3.52 -4.56
CA PHE A 17 3.21 -2.59 -3.66
C PHE A 17 2.60 -1.19 -3.70
N ILE A 18 2.32 -0.66 -4.90
CA ILE A 18 1.82 0.71 -5.09
C ILE A 18 0.54 0.97 -4.26
N PRO A 19 -0.50 0.12 -4.29
CA PRO A 19 -1.72 0.35 -3.49
C PRO A 19 -1.49 0.29 -1.97
N ILE A 20 -0.57 -0.55 -1.50
CA ILE A 20 -0.22 -0.64 -0.07
C ILE A 20 0.52 0.64 0.34
N ALA A 21 1.54 1.04 -0.42
CA ALA A 21 2.31 2.25 -0.15
C ALA A 21 1.41 3.50 -0.11
N TRP A 22 0.50 3.64 -1.10
CA TRP A 22 -0.48 4.72 -1.13
C TRP A 22 -1.41 4.70 0.08
N GLY A 23 -1.95 3.53 0.43
CA GLY A 23 -2.82 3.36 1.57
C GLY A 23 -2.16 3.84 2.86
N ARG A 24 -0.95 3.37 3.16
CA ARG A 24 -0.22 3.77 4.37
C ARG A 24 0.11 5.24 4.43
N ILE A 25 0.58 5.83 3.33
CA ILE A 25 0.93 7.26 3.31
C ILE A 25 -0.28 8.11 3.72
N LEU A 26 -1.46 7.78 3.20
CA LEU A 26 -2.69 8.50 3.51
C LEU A 26 -3.18 8.23 4.93
N LEU A 27 -3.12 6.98 5.38
CA LEU A 27 -3.51 6.61 6.74
C LEU A 27 -2.61 7.28 7.78
N GLN A 28 -1.30 7.33 7.54
CA GLN A 28 -0.35 8.08 8.36
C GLN A 28 -0.67 9.58 8.37
N ALA A 29 -1.04 10.17 7.23
CA ALA A 29 -1.48 11.57 7.17
C ALA A 29 -2.77 11.82 7.98
N MET A 30 -3.59 10.79 8.22
CA MET A 30 -4.78 10.83 9.08
C MET A 30 -4.47 10.49 10.55
N GLY A 31 -3.20 10.33 10.91
CA GLY A 31 -2.76 10.01 12.28
C GLY A 31 -2.86 8.52 12.63
N VAL A 32 -3.10 7.64 11.67
CA VAL A 32 -3.14 6.18 11.88
C VAL A 32 -1.73 5.64 11.93
N TYR A 33 -1.41 4.87 12.97
CA TYR A 33 -0.14 4.17 13.04
C TYR A 33 -0.11 3.01 12.01
N CYS A 34 0.91 3.03 11.16
CA CYS A 34 1.19 1.95 10.22
C CYS A 34 2.56 1.34 10.54
N PRO A 35 2.68 0.01 10.70
CA PRO A 35 3.94 -0.66 10.96
C PRO A 35 4.89 -0.54 9.77
N ASP A 36 6.17 -0.86 9.96
CA ASP A 36 7.16 -0.83 8.88
C ASP A 36 7.05 -2.06 7.95
N GLU A 37 6.47 -3.15 8.44
CA GLU A 37 6.40 -4.41 7.70
C GLU A 37 5.21 -4.47 6.73
N TYR A 38 5.42 -5.05 5.54
CA TYR A 38 4.36 -5.37 4.58
C TYR A 38 4.54 -6.76 3.98
N PHE A 39 3.49 -7.25 3.33
CA PHE A 39 3.46 -8.56 2.69
C PHE A 39 3.21 -8.41 1.19
N LEU A 40 3.94 -9.19 0.38
CA LEU A 40 3.68 -9.35 -1.06
C LEU A 40 3.60 -10.83 -1.41
N ARG A 41 2.91 -11.17 -2.49
CA ARG A 41 2.97 -12.51 -3.09
C ARG A 41 4.13 -12.62 -4.06
N ASP A 42 4.91 -13.69 -3.93
CA ASP A 42 5.93 -14.06 -4.91
C ASP A 42 5.33 -14.73 -6.16
N ARG A 43 6.19 -15.19 -7.08
CA ARG A 43 5.75 -15.88 -8.32
C ARG A 43 5.00 -17.18 -8.08
N ARG A 44 5.18 -17.79 -6.91
CA ARG A 44 4.55 -19.04 -6.50
C ARG A 44 3.28 -18.78 -5.67
N GLY A 45 2.90 -17.51 -5.50
CA GLY A 45 1.77 -17.10 -4.68
C GLY A 45 2.05 -17.14 -3.18
N GLN A 46 3.30 -17.36 -2.76
CA GLN A 46 3.68 -17.39 -1.36
C GLN A 46 3.79 -15.98 -0.80
N THR A 47 3.33 -15.79 0.43
CA THR A 47 3.47 -14.53 1.14
C THR A 47 4.91 -14.32 1.58
N VAL A 48 5.51 -13.22 1.13
CA VAL A 48 6.84 -12.76 1.51
C VAL A 48 6.68 -11.51 2.36
N LYS A 49 7.34 -11.49 3.52
CA LYS A 49 7.42 -10.32 4.40
C LYS A 49 8.59 -9.45 4.00
N ASP A 50 8.37 -8.15 3.99
CA ASP A 50 9.36 -7.14 3.63
C ASP A 50 9.13 -5.86 4.45
N ARG A 51 10.04 -4.89 4.36
CA ARG A 51 10.02 -3.65 5.15
C ARG A 51 10.04 -2.40 4.28
N PHE A 52 9.21 -1.43 4.63
CA PHE A 52 9.12 -0.17 3.92
C PHE A 52 10.42 0.64 4.05
N SER A 53 11.03 0.65 5.23
CA SER A 53 12.30 1.33 5.50
C SER A 53 13.47 0.81 4.65
N GLU A 54 13.44 -0.46 4.27
CA GLU A 54 14.49 -1.15 3.51
C GLU A 54 14.19 -1.16 1.99
N CYS A 55 13.04 -0.62 1.56
CA CYS A 55 12.61 -0.61 0.17
C CYS A 55 12.94 0.73 -0.51
N GLU A 56 13.97 0.78 -1.36
CA GLU A 56 14.31 1.98 -2.17
C GLU A 56 13.12 2.49 -2.99
N LEU A 57 12.32 1.54 -3.52
CA LEU A 57 11.11 1.83 -4.26
C LEU A 57 10.03 2.50 -3.39
N CYS A 58 9.96 2.17 -2.08
CA CYS A 58 9.10 2.91 -1.15
C CYS A 58 9.51 4.37 -1.04
N GLN A 59 10.81 4.63 -0.90
CA GLN A 59 11.31 5.98 -0.72
C GLN A 59 10.95 6.83 -1.95
N GLN A 60 11.15 6.29 -3.15
CA GLN A 60 10.77 6.95 -4.41
C GLN A 60 9.26 7.15 -4.54
N ILE A 61 8.45 6.12 -4.22
CA ILE A 61 6.99 6.26 -4.25
C ILE A 61 6.51 7.32 -3.27
N ARG A 62 7.10 7.41 -2.08
CA ARG A 62 6.70 8.39 -1.07
C ARG A 62 6.82 9.82 -1.58
N GLU A 63 7.90 10.12 -2.30
CA GLU A 63 8.11 11.44 -2.91
C GLU A 63 7.08 11.72 -4.04
N ILE A 64 6.85 10.74 -4.91
CA ILE A 64 5.92 10.87 -6.04
C ILE A 64 4.47 10.98 -5.56
N VAL A 65 4.08 10.19 -4.55
CA VAL A 65 2.71 10.15 -4.02
C VAL A 65 2.28 11.50 -3.49
N LEU A 66 3.14 12.19 -2.74
CA LEU A 66 2.78 13.49 -2.19
C LEU A 66 2.49 14.52 -3.29
N VAL A 67 3.18 14.43 -4.43
CA VAL A 67 3.01 15.33 -5.57
C VAL A 67 1.78 14.94 -6.40
N GLU A 68 1.66 13.67 -6.76
CA GLU A 68 0.64 13.19 -7.72
C GLU A 68 -0.73 13.01 -7.05
N PHE A 69 -0.79 12.62 -5.78
CA PHE A 69 -2.07 12.49 -5.07
C PHE A 69 -2.77 13.85 -4.89
N GLY A 70 -1.99 14.92 -4.73
CA GLY A 70 -2.52 16.29 -4.68
C GLY A 70 -3.11 16.77 -6.02
N ARG A 71 -2.65 16.20 -7.13
CA ARG A 71 -3.06 16.56 -8.51
C ARG A 71 -4.20 15.72 -9.06
N ALA A 72 -4.33 14.47 -8.61
CA ALA A 72 -5.38 13.56 -9.06
C ALA A 72 -6.79 14.10 -8.72
N SER A 73 -7.78 13.85 -9.57
CA SER A 73 -9.19 14.13 -9.25
C SER A 73 -9.69 13.26 -8.10
N THR A 74 -10.80 13.63 -7.47
CA THR A 74 -11.43 12.82 -6.40
C THR A 74 -11.76 11.40 -6.89
N GLU A 75 -12.23 11.27 -8.13
CA GLU A 75 -12.63 9.98 -8.71
C GLU A 75 -11.42 9.06 -8.95
N GLU A 76 -10.31 9.60 -9.43
CA GLU A 76 -9.06 8.87 -9.61
C GLU A 76 -8.47 8.43 -8.27
N ARG A 77 -8.51 9.32 -7.27
CA ARG A 77 -8.11 9.00 -5.90
C ARG A 77 -8.95 7.85 -5.35
N ASP A 78 -10.26 7.91 -5.48
CA ASP A 78 -11.13 6.84 -4.98
C ASP A 78 -10.90 5.49 -5.66
N ARG A 79 -10.65 5.48 -6.98
CA ARG A 79 -10.29 4.25 -7.71
C ARG A 79 -8.96 3.67 -7.23
N LEU A 80 -7.95 4.51 -7.04
CA LEU A 80 -6.63 4.08 -6.55
C LEU A 80 -6.72 3.56 -5.11
N LEU A 81 -7.53 4.21 -4.27
CA LEU A 81 -7.76 3.77 -2.89
C LEU A 81 -8.59 2.50 -2.78
N ALA A 82 -9.51 2.25 -3.71
CA ALA A 82 -10.28 1.01 -3.75
C ALA A 82 -9.40 -0.24 -3.94
N LEU A 83 -8.21 -0.09 -4.55
CA LEU A 83 -7.25 -1.18 -4.72
C LEU A 83 -6.43 -1.47 -3.45
N SER A 84 -6.48 -0.58 -2.46
CA SER A 84 -5.76 -0.75 -1.21
C SER A 84 -6.58 -1.53 -0.20
N ALA A 85 -6.11 -2.75 0.12
CA ALA A 85 -6.69 -3.58 1.17
C ALA A 85 -6.68 -2.87 2.54
N GLU A 86 -5.66 -2.04 2.80
CA GLU A 86 -5.53 -1.29 4.06
C GLU A 86 -6.55 -0.17 4.18
N ILE A 87 -6.82 0.57 3.10
CA ILE A 87 -7.88 1.58 3.08
C ILE A 87 -9.24 0.92 3.20
N SER A 88 -9.44 -0.25 2.59
CA SER A 88 -10.68 -1.01 2.72
C SER A 88 -10.91 -1.47 4.16
N ALA A 89 -9.88 -2.02 4.81
CA ALA A 89 -9.93 -2.41 6.21
C ALA A 89 -10.17 -1.20 7.13
N PHE A 90 -9.47 -0.09 6.91
CA PHE A 90 -9.68 1.16 7.63
C PHE A 90 -11.12 1.67 7.48
N ARG A 91 -11.65 1.75 6.25
CA ARG A 91 -13.04 2.18 5.98
C ARG A 91 -14.05 1.30 6.72
N GLN A 92 -13.81 -0.01 6.82
CA GLN A 92 -14.66 -0.92 7.57
C GLN A 92 -14.64 -0.62 9.07
N GLN A 93 -13.47 -0.34 9.65
CA GLN A 93 -13.35 0.00 11.08
C GLN A 93 -13.98 1.35 11.40
N ILE A 94 -13.79 2.37 10.55
CA ILE A 94 -14.44 3.67 10.71
C ILE A 94 -15.97 3.53 10.64
N LYS A 95 -16.50 2.73 9.69
CA LYS A 95 -17.94 2.42 9.61
C LYS A 95 -18.46 1.71 10.87
N ALA A 96 -17.61 0.94 11.54
CA ALA A 96 -17.95 0.30 12.82
C ALA A 96 -17.86 1.26 14.02
N GLY A 97 -17.49 2.52 13.81
CA GLY A 97 -17.42 3.55 14.85
C GLY A 97 -16.04 3.75 15.48
N ALA A 98 -14.98 3.13 14.94
CA ALA A 98 -13.62 3.34 15.43
C ALA A 98 -13.14 4.76 15.14
N LYS A 99 -12.29 5.30 16.02
CA LYS A 99 -11.58 6.57 15.78
C LYS A 99 -10.25 6.29 15.09
N PRO A 100 -9.83 7.10 14.12
CA PRO A 100 -8.55 6.89 13.43
C PRO A 100 -7.34 6.76 14.36
N ALA A 101 -7.27 7.56 15.43
CA ALA A 101 -6.16 7.56 16.38
C ALA A 101 -6.04 6.26 17.21
N ASP A 102 -7.14 5.50 17.32
CA ASP A 102 -7.18 4.24 18.06
C ASP A 102 -6.86 3.03 17.16
N LEU A 103 -6.65 3.26 15.86
CA LEU A 103 -6.38 2.21 14.88
C LEU A 103 -4.88 1.96 14.74
N ILE A 104 -4.52 0.70 14.89
CA ILE A 104 -3.22 0.14 14.51
C ILE A 104 -3.49 -0.77 13.31
N LEU A 105 -2.94 -0.41 12.14
CA LEU A 105 -3.05 -1.28 10.98
C LEU A 105 -2.12 -2.47 11.14
N GLY A 106 -2.68 -3.68 11.10
CA GLY A 106 -1.87 -4.88 10.87
C GLY A 106 -1.44 -4.93 9.40
N PRO A 107 -0.27 -5.50 9.09
CA PRO A 107 0.09 -5.76 7.70
C PRO A 107 -0.97 -6.67 7.06
N PRO A 108 -1.49 -6.31 5.87
CA PRO A 108 -2.63 -7.01 5.28
C PRO A 108 -2.28 -8.47 5.03
N ILE A 109 -2.99 -9.38 5.70
CA ILE A 109 -2.95 -10.81 5.40
C ILE A 109 -3.90 -11.00 4.22
N PHE A 110 -3.37 -11.26 3.03
CA PHE A 110 -4.19 -11.58 1.88
C PHE A 110 -5.00 -12.86 2.18
N MET A 111 -6.31 -12.73 2.41
CA MET A 111 -7.27 -13.83 2.29
C MET A 111 -7.54 -14.14 0.81
#